data_AF-A0A662PLV2-F1
#
_entry.id   AF-A0A662PLV2-F1
#
_cell.length_a   1.000
_cell.length_b   1.000
_cell.length_c   1.000
_cell.angle_alpha   90.00
_cell.angle_beta   90.00
_cell.angle_gamma   90.00
#
_symmetry.space_group_name_H-M   'P 1'
#
loop_
_entity.id
_entity.type
_entity.pdbx_description
1 polymer ?
#
loop_
_entity_poly.entity_id
_entity_poly.type
_entity_poly.pdbx_seq_one_letter_code
_entity_poly.pdbx_strand_id
1 'polypeptide(L)'
;MDIRVVDIFAGCGGFSLGFGKTVKAAIENHPHVVKTYMRNFPWASVFPEDAKRICGKVILEVLGGEVDIVIGGPPCEPFTSMNKRRRKDPLDRLLSDPQGRLVMEFIRLVDELRPKIFIMENVHELVEEPLGKLLKRFFARIGYEAHFNFIEAHKYGVPSKRFRVFISNIKLNLSGMEEKPKIVEEALSGLKNFGELPNHVPIKVGKIRLRKIRRLK
;
A
#
# COMPACT_ATOMS: atom_id res chain seq x y z
N MET A 1 -1.45 -19.08 -18.49
CA MET A 1 -1.98 -17.70 -18.54
C MET A 1 -0.89 -16.78 -18.01
N ASP A 2 -0.54 -15.74 -18.76
CA ASP A 2 0.38 -14.69 -18.29
C ASP A 2 -0.44 -13.67 -17.49
N ILE A 3 -0.32 -13.70 -16.15
CA ILE A 3 -1.06 -12.80 -15.26
C ILE A 3 -0.38 -11.43 -15.26
N ARG A 4 -1.15 -10.37 -15.48
CA ARG A 4 -0.67 -8.99 -15.47
C ARG A 4 -1.16 -8.23 -14.25
N VAL A 5 -0.22 -7.83 -13.40
CA VAL A 5 -0.48 -7.07 -12.17
C VAL A 5 -0.04 -5.62 -12.34
N VAL A 6 -0.88 -4.69 -11.88
CA VAL A 6 -0.57 -3.26 -11.77
C VAL A 6 -0.56 -2.86 -10.29
N ASP A 7 0.52 -2.24 -9.82
CA ASP A 7 0.66 -1.75 -8.45
C ASP A 7 0.48 -0.22 -8.39
N ILE A 8 -0.59 0.25 -7.76
CA ILE A 8 -0.93 1.67 -7.60
C ILE A 8 -0.48 2.11 -6.20
N PHE A 9 0.29 3.20 -6.12
CA PHE A 9 0.96 3.62 -4.88
C PHE A 9 1.99 2.56 -4.43
N ALA A 10 2.84 2.16 -5.38
CA ALA A 10 3.68 0.97 -5.25
C ALA A 10 4.75 1.07 -4.15
N GLY A 11 5.10 2.29 -3.73
CA GLY A 11 6.18 2.50 -2.78
C GLY A 11 7.48 1.91 -3.30
N CYS A 12 8.28 1.34 -2.40
CA CYS A 12 9.51 0.62 -2.80
C CYS A 12 9.24 -0.80 -3.34
N GLY A 13 7.96 -1.20 -3.51
CA GLY A 13 7.55 -2.47 -4.09
C GLY A 13 7.41 -3.63 -3.12
N GLY A 14 7.15 -3.35 -1.83
CA GLY A 14 6.89 -4.41 -0.85
C GLY A 14 5.66 -5.27 -1.20
N PHE A 15 4.60 -4.67 -1.73
CA PHE A 15 3.41 -5.39 -2.18
C PHE A 15 3.69 -6.13 -3.50
N SER A 16 4.28 -5.43 -4.47
CA SER A 16 4.77 -6.00 -5.73
C SER A 16 5.68 -7.23 -5.56
N LEU A 17 6.53 -7.26 -4.52
CA LEU A 17 7.47 -8.36 -4.28
C LEU A 17 6.76 -9.71 -4.13
N GLY A 18 5.59 -9.73 -3.48
CA GLY A 18 4.79 -10.96 -3.33
C GLY A 18 4.22 -11.49 -4.65
N PHE A 19 4.04 -10.63 -5.65
CA PHE A 19 3.54 -10.98 -7.00
C PHE A 19 4.67 -11.24 -8.01
N GLY A 20 5.90 -10.77 -7.73
CA GLY A 20 7.08 -11.05 -8.52
C GLY A 20 6.97 -10.59 -9.98
N LYS A 21 7.35 -11.46 -10.94
CA LYS A 21 7.41 -11.13 -12.38
C LYS A 21 6.05 -10.92 -13.07
N THR A 22 4.95 -11.16 -12.35
CA THR A 22 3.60 -10.86 -12.85
C THR A 22 3.29 -9.36 -12.80
N VAL A 23 4.01 -8.59 -11.97
CA VAL A 23 3.90 -7.12 -11.95
C VAL A 23 4.49 -6.55 -13.22
N LYS A 24 3.63 -5.91 -14.03
CA LYS A 24 4.01 -5.33 -15.33
C LYS A 24 4.04 -3.82 -15.31
N ALA A 25 3.30 -3.18 -14.40
CA ALA A 25 3.31 -1.74 -14.24
C ALA A 25 3.16 -1.30 -12.78
N ALA A 26 3.70 -0.12 -12.48
CA ALA A 26 3.60 0.48 -11.15
C ALA A 26 3.50 2.00 -11.21
N ILE A 27 2.74 2.60 -10.30
CA ILE A 27 2.60 4.06 -10.16
C ILE A 27 3.18 4.49 -8.81
N GLU A 28 4.13 5.41 -8.84
CA GLU A 28 4.78 5.98 -7.65
C GLU A 28 5.31 7.37 -7.99
N ASN A 29 5.09 8.36 -7.13
CA ASN A 29 5.44 9.75 -7.45
C ASN A 29 6.71 10.25 -6.73
N HIS A 30 7.21 9.54 -5.71
CA HIS A 30 8.37 9.98 -4.97
C HIS A 30 9.68 9.58 -5.68
N PRO A 31 10.51 10.53 -6.17
CA PRO A 31 11.62 10.22 -7.07
C PRO A 31 12.65 9.22 -6.51
N HIS A 32 12.94 9.27 -5.21
CA HIS A 32 13.85 8.31 -4.59
C HIS A 32 13.26 6.90 -4.47
N VAL A 33 11.94 6.82 -4.29
CA VAL A 33 11.23 5.55 -4.14
C VAL A 33 11.10 4.87 -5.50
N VAL A 34 10.77 5.65 -6.55
CA VAL A 34 10.81 5.20 -7.95
C VAL A 34 12.14 4.56 -8.30
N LYS A 35 13.27 5.21 -7.96
CA LYS A 35 14.61 4.66 -8.21
C LYS A 35 14.82 3.31 -7.52
N THR A 36 14.39 3.17 -6.28
CA THR A 36 14.45 1.90 -5.55
C THR A 36 13.56 0.86 -6.21
N TYR A 37 12.33 1.22 -6.60
CA TYR A 37 11.40 0.31 -7.26
C TYR A 37 11.99 -0.21 -8.58
N MET A 38 12.42 0.67 -9.48
CA MET A 38 12.99 0.30 -10.79
C MET A 38 14.23 -0.60 -10.66
N ARG A 39 15.05 -0.41 -9.60
CA ARG A 39 16.20 -1.29 -9.33
C ARG A 39 15.78 -2.72 -8.99
N ASN A 40 14.65 -2.90 -8.29
CA ASN A 40 14.19 -4.21 -7.84
C ASN A 40 13.23 -4.88 -8.86
N PHE A 41 12.55 -4.09 -9.69
CA PHE A 41 11.57 -4.55 -10.68
C PHE A 41 11.94 -4.07 -12.10
N PRO A 42 13.11 -4.44 -12.65
CA PRO A 42 13.61 -3.91 -13.92
C PRO A 42 12.77 -4.31 -15.15
N TRP A 43 11.84 -5.26 -14.99
CA TRP A 43 10.92 -5.69 -16.05
C TRP A 43 9.58 -4.92 -16.05
N ALA A 44 9.29 -4.14 -15.01
CA ALA A 44 8.02 -3.44 -14.87
C ALA A 44 8.12 -2.02 -15.45
N SER A 45 7.06 -1.58 -16.12
CA SER A 45 6.91 -0.20 -16.58
C SER A 45 6.50 0.69 -15.42
N VAL A 46 7.37 1.61 -15.00
CA VAL A 46 7.11 2.49 -13.86
C VAL A 46 6.64 3.85 -14.35
N PHE A 47 5.52 4.33 -13.80
CA PHE A 47 4.96 5.66 -14.03
C PHE A 47 5.35 6.57 -12.86
N PRO A 48 6.40 7.41 -13.00
CA PRO A 48 6.93 8.28 -11.95
C PRO A 48 6.07 9.54 -11.77
N GLU A 49 4.78 9.39 -11.48
CA GLU A 49 3.80 10.47 -11.49
C GLU A 49 2.74 10.26 -10.41
N ASP A 50 2.07 11.35 -10.03
CA ASP A 50 0.92 11.32 -9.14
C ASP A 50 -0.24 10.53 -9.79
N ALA A 51 -0.78 9.55 -9.07
CA ALA A 51 -1.88 8.71 -9.55
C ALA A 51 -3.10 9.53 -10.03
N LYS A 52 -3.35 10.73 -9.46
CA LYS A 52 -4.40 11.65 -9.92
C LYS A 52 -4.25 12.10 -11.38
N ARG A 53 -3.03 12.04 -11.92
CA ARG A 53 -2.67 12.51 -13.27
C ARG A 53 -2.49 11.35 -14.25
N ILE A 54 -2.65 10.11 -13.79
CA ILE A 54 -2.59 8.92 -14.63
C ILE A 54 -4.00 8.47 -15.00
N CYS A 55 -4.20 8.24 -16.29
CA CYS A 55 -5.37 7.58 -16.84
C CYS A 55 -5.05 6.10 -17.10
N GLY A 56 -5.95 5.21 -16.71
CA GLY A 56 -5.84 3.77 -16.91
C GLY A 56 -5.64 3.39 -18.37
N LYS A 57 -6.20 4.14 -19.31
CA LYS A 57 -5.97 3.94 -20.75
C LYS A 57 -4.49 3.94 -21.14
N VAL A 58 -3.69 4.85 -20.55
CA VAL A 58 -2.25 4.92 -20.80
C VAL A 58 -1.55 3.64 -20.31
N ILE A 59 -1.99 3.10 -19.17
CA ILE A 59 -1.45 1.84 -18.64
C ILE A 59 -1.82 0.68 -19.56
N LEU A 60 -3.08 0.60 -20.00
CA LEU A 60 -3.54 -0.45 -20.94
C LEU A 60 -2.78 -0.40 -22.26
N GLU A 61 -2.52 0.79 -22.80
CA GLU A 61 -1.71 0.98 -24.01
C GLU A 61 -0.27 0.48 -23.82
N VAL A 62 0.38 0.82 -22.71
CA VAL A 62 1.74 0.36 -22.37
C VAL A 62 1.79 -1.17 -22.18
N LEU A 63 0.74 -1.76 -21.61
CA LEU A 63 0.67 -3.20 -21.37
C LEU A 63 0.16 -4.00 -22.58
N GLY A 64 -0.27 -3.32 -23.65
CA GLY A 64 -0.81 -3.96 -24.85
C GLY A 64 -2.15 -4.67 -24.62
N GLY A 65 -2.98 -4.16 -23.69
CA GLY A 65 -4.32 -4.70 -23.44
C GLY A 65 -4.65 -4.77 -21.95
N GLU A 66 -5.11 -5.94 -21.51
CA GLU A 66 -5.81 -6.15 -20.24
C GLU A 66 -4.91 -6.19 -19.00
N VAL A 67 -5.51 -5.83 -17.85
CA VAL A 67 -4.95 -6.00 -16.51
C VAL A 67 -5.77 -7.07 -15.77
N ASP A 68 -5.11 -8.09 -15.24
CA ASP A 68 -5.80 -9.13 -14.47
C ASP A 68 -6.00 -8.72 -13.01
N ILE A 69 -4.99 -8.09 -12.41
CA ILE A 69 -4.99 -7.75 -11.00
C ILE A 69 -4.50 -6.32 -10.79
N VAL A 70 -5.24 -5.54 -10.00
CA VAL A 70 -4.78 -4.25 -9.47
C VAL A 70 -4.51 -4.40 -7.99
N ILE A 71 -3.31 -4.05 -7.55
CA ILE A 71 -2.94 -3.97 -6.14
C ILE A 71 -2.58 -2.53 -5.78
N GLY A 72 -2.62 -2.19 -4.50
CA GLY A 72 -2.10 -0.90 -4.06
C GLY A 72 -2.34 -0.58 -2.60
N GLY A 73 -1.58 0.39 -2.08
CA GLY A 73 -1.69 0.87 -0.71
C GLY A 73 -1.82 2.40 -0.64
N PRO A 74 -3.01 2.97 -0.91
CA PRO A 74 -3.21 4.41 -0.85
C PRO A 74 -2.86 4.98 0.54
N PRO A 75 -2.25 6.18 0.63
CA PRO A 75 -1.82 6.76 1.90
C PRO A 75 -2.93 6.80 2.96
N CYS A 76 -2.60 6.29 4.16
CA CYS A 76 -3.57 6.08 5.25
C CYS A 76 -3.64 7.25 6.28
N GLU A 77 -2.90 8.33 6.05
CA GLU A 77 -2.72 9.43 7.00
C GLU A 77 -4.02 10.06 7.54
N PRO A 78 -5.11 10.22 6.76
CA PRO A 78 -6.37 10.76 7.27
C PRO A 78 -7.10 9.86 8.26
N PHE A 79 -6.86 8.54 8.18
CA PHE A 79 -7.66 7.53 8.85
C PHE A 79 -7.00 7.05 10.14
N THR A 80 -5.66 7.00 10.18
CA THR A 80 -4.93 6.55 11.36
C THR A 80 -5.22 7.40 12.60
N SER A 81 -5.41 6.72 13.73
CA SER A 81 -5.51 7.33 15.07
C SER A 81 -4.29 8.18 15.46
N MET A 82 -3.13 7.92 14.84
CA MET A 82 -1.88 8.66 15.08
C MET A 82 -1.92 10.09 14.50
N ASN A 83 -2.81 10.37 13.55
CA ASN A 83 -2.94 11.70 12.97
C ASN A 83 -3.79 12.61 13.85
N LYS A 84 -3.11 13.45 14.66
CA LYS A 84 -3.75 14.46 15.52
C LYS A 84 -4.55 15.53 14.77
N ARG A 85 -4.35 15.66 13.45
CA ARG A 85 -5.04 16.63 12.58
C ARG A 85 -6.15 15.99 11.74
N ARG A 86 -6.46 14.70 11.95
CA ARG A 86 -7.53 14.03 11.21
C ARG A 86 -8.85 14.79 11.36
N ARG A 87 -9.62 14.89 10.28
CA ARG A 87 -10.95 15.51 10.28
C ARG A 87 -11.85 14.76 11.27
N LYS A 88 -12.73 15.49 11.97
CA LYS A 88 -13.64 14.86 12.94
C LYS A 88 -14.65 13.96 12.24
N ASP A 89 -15.32 14.50 11.22
CA ASP A 89 -16.25 13.75 10.39
C ASP A 89 -15.49 12.70 9.55
N PRO A 90 -15.83 11.40 9.67
CA PRO A 90 -15.25 10.36 8.84
C PRO A 90 -15.41 10.60 7.34
N LEU A 91 -16.55 11.15 6.88
CA LEU A 91 -16.79 11.41 5.46
C LEU A 91 -15.82 12.44 4.89
N ASP A 92 -15.52 13.48 5.67
CA ASP A 92 -14.53 14.48 5.30
C ASP A 92 -13.13 13.89 5.17
N ARG A 93 -12.81 12.85 5.95
CA ARG A 93 -11.51 12.15 5.83
C ARG A 93 -11.35 11.47 4.49
N LEU A 94 -12.43 11.12 3.79
CA LEU A 94 -12.40 10.43 2.51
C LEU A 94 -12.61 11.38 1.33
N LEU A 95 -13.57 12.31 1.44
CA LEU A 95 -14.03 13.13 0.31
C LEU A 95 -13.41 14.53 0.29
N SER A 96 -13.06 15.07 1.46
CA SER A 96 -12.57 16.44 1.62
C SER A 96 -11.06 16.48 1.85
N ASP A 97 -10.49 15.47 2.49
CA ASP A 97 -9.05 15.38 2.75
C ASP A 97 -8.26 15.02 1.47
N PRO A 98 -7.20 15.78 1.11
CA PRO A 98 -6.38 15.50 -0.07
C PRO A 98 -5.79 14.10 -0.11
N GLN A 99 -5.38 13.56 1.04
CA GLN A 99 -4.83 12.20 1.14
C GLN A 99 -5.95 11.17 1.13
N GLY A 100 -7.12 11.51 1.69
CA GLY A 100 -8.31 10.67 1.67
C GLY A 100 -8.80 10.40 0.26
N ARG A 101 -8.74 11.43 -0.58
CA ARG A 101 -9.08 11.34 -2.00
C ARG A 101 -8.22 10.34 -2.75
N LEU A 102 -7.01 10.01 -2.29
CA LEU A 102 -6.18 8.98 -2.93
C LEU A 102 -6.80 7.57 -2.86
N VAL A 103 -7.65 7.30 -1.86
CA VAL A 103 -8.48 6.09 -1.86
C VAL A 103 -9.49 6.13 -3.00
N MET A 104 -10.08 7.28 -3.29
CA MET A 104 -10.98 7.45 -4.43
C MET A 104 -10.25 7.34 -5.76
N GLU A 105 -8.99 7.82 -5.85
CA GLU A 105 -8.14 7.64 -7.03
C GLU A 105 -7.80 6.17 -7.29
N PHE A 106 -7.59 5.38 -6.23
CA PHE A 106 -7.46 3.92 -6.38
C PHE A 106 -8.72 3.32 -7.00
N ILE A 107 -9.90 3.66 -6.46
CA ILE A 107 -11.19 3.16 -6.98
C ILE A 107 -11.40 3.60 -8.43
N ARG A 108 -11.06 4.84 -8.77
CA ARG A 108 -11.11 5.36 -10.16
C ARG A 108 -10.24 4.51 -11.08
N LEU A 109 -8.98 4.25 -10.70
CA LEU A 109 -8.08 3.45 -11.53
C LEU A 109 -8.53 1.98 -11.63
N VAL A 110 -9.15 1.41 -10.59
CA VAL A 110 -9.80 0.09 -10.69
C VAL A 110 -10.94 0.12 -11.71
N ASP A 111 -11.76 1.18 -11.71
CA ASP A 111 -12.84 1.32 -12.70
C ASP A 111 -12.33 1.52 -14.13
N GLU A 112 -11.25 2.28 -14.31
CA GLU A 112 -10.65 2.49 -15.63
C GLU A 112 -9.93 1.24 -16.16
N LEU A 113 -9.30 0.46 -15.28
CA LEU A 113 -8.53 -0.75 -15.66
C LEU A 113 -9.39 -2.02 -15.72
N ARG A 114 -10.58 -2.02 -15.11
CA ARG A 114 -11.53 -3.15 -15.06
C ARG A 114 -10.86 -4.51 -14.75
N PRO A 115 -10.04 -4.65 -13.68
CA PRO A 115 -9.32 -5.87 -13.42
C PRO A 115 -10.25 -7.02 -12.98
N LYS A 116 -9.81 -8.27 -13.14
CA LYS A 116 -10.55 -9.43 -12.60
C LYS A 116 -10.52 -9.41 -11.07
N ILE A 117 -9.40 -8.99 -10.49
CA ILE A 117 -9.21 -8.88 -9.05
C ILE A 117 -8.63 -7.51 -8.70
N PHE A 118 -9.13 -6.88 -7.64
CA PHE A 118 -8.40 -5.79 -6.99
C PHE A 118 -8.08 -6.15 -5.55
N ILE A 119 -6.97 -5.61 -5.03
CA ILE A 119 -6.58 -5.73 -3.63
C ILE A 119 -5.99 -4.40 -3.14
N MET A 120 -6.71 -3.72 -2.26
CA MET A 120 -6.27 -2.49 -1.62
C MET A 120 -5.82 -2.77 -0.18
N GLU A 121 -4.55 -2.55 0.14
CA GLU A 121 -4.05 -2.59 1.52
C GLU A 121 -4.33 -1.26 2.22
N ASN A 122 -4.75 -1.34 3.48
CA ASN A 122 -4.81 -0.17 4.34
C ASN A 122 -4.81 -0.52 5.84
N VAL A 123 -4.88 0.51 6.67
CA VAL A 123 -5.13 0.37 8.11
C VAL A 123 -6.59 0.02 8.39
N HIS A 124 -6.85 -0.73 9.46
CA HIS A 124 -8.20 -1.18 9.81
C HIS A 124 -9.20 -0.04 10.06
N GLU A 125 -8.73 1.12 10.53
CA GLU A 125 -9.58 2.29 10.78
C GLU A 125 -10.27 2.82 9.50
N LEU A 126 -9.76 2.48 8.30
CA LEU A 126 -10.40 2.85 7.03
C LEU A 126 -11.77 2.16 6.84
N VAL A 127 -11.95 0.96 7.40
CA VAL A 127 -13.16 0.15 7.20
C VAL A 127 -14.12 0.18 8.39
N GLU A 128 -13.79 0.96 9.43
CA GLU A 128 -14.72 1.22 10.54
C GLU A 128 -15.94 2.00 10.05
N GLU A 129 -17.11 1.74 10.65
CA GLU A 129 -18.33 2.47 10.29
C GLU A 129 -18.22 3.95 10.69
N PRO A 130 -18.72 4.89 9.86
CA PRO A 130 -19.55 4.68 8.66
C PRO A 130 -18.77 4.48 7.34
N LEU A 131 -17.43 4.50 7.37
CA LEU A 131 -16.59 4.46 6.17
C LEU A 131 -16.65 3.10 5.47
N GLY A 132 -16.66 1.99 6.22
CA GLY A 132 -16.78 0.64 5.66
C GLY A 132 -17.97 0.49 4.72
N LYS A 133 -19.18 0.86 5.18
CA LYS A 133 -20.39 0.88 4.35
C LYS A 133 -20.27 1.79 3.13
N LEU A 134 -19.62 2.94 3.25
CA LEU A 134 -19.43 3.85 2.13
C LEU A 134 -18.47 3.29 1.08
N LEU A 135 -17.35 2.70 1.50
CA LEU A 135 -16.40 2.05 0.60
C LEU A 135 -17.05 0.92 -0.19
N LYS A 136 -17.84 0.07 0.48
CA LYS A 136 -18.64 -0.96 -0.22
C LYS A 136 -19.57 -0.37 -1.27
N ARG A 137 -20.21 0.77 -0.99
CA ARG A 137 -21.06 1.47 -1.97
C ARG A 137 -20.26 2.03 -3.14
N PHE A 138 -19.05 2.54 -2.92
CA PHE A 138 -18.21 3.03 -4.02
C PHE A 138 -17.73 1.90 -4.92
N PHE A 139 -17.28 0.78 -4.36
CA PHE A 139 -16.94 -0.40 -5.16
C PHE A 139 -18.17 -0.98 -5.89
N ALA A 140 -19.34 -1.03 -5.23
CA ALA A 140 -20.57 -1.49 -5.88
C ALA A 140 -20.97 -0.62 -7.08
N ARG A 141 -20.74 0.70 -7.01
CA ARG A 141 -21.02 1.62 -8.12
C ARG A 141 -20.17 1.34 -9.37
N ILE A 142 -18.96 0.84 -9.18
CA ILE A 142 -18.08 0.43 -10.28
C ILE A 142 -18.23 -1.08 -10.59
N GLY A 143 -19.27 -1.74 -10.07
CA GLY A 143 -19.61 -3.12 -10.40
C GLY A 143 -18.84 -4.19 -9.63
N TYR A 144 -18.21 -3.87 -8.50
CA TYR A 144 -17.54 -4.85 -7.64
C TYR A 144 -18.21 -4.98 -6.28
N GLU A 145 -18.35 -6.23 -5.81
CA GLU A 145 -18.52 -6.49 -4.39
C GLU A 145 -17.19 -6.26 -3.67
N ALA A 146 -17.19 -5.76 -2.44
CA ALA A 146 -15.98 -5.55 -1.65
C ALA A 146 -16.04 -6.30 -0.32
N HIS A 147 -15.00 -7.10 -0.06
CA HIS A 147 -14.76 -7.83 1.18
C HIS A 147 -13.60 -7.19 1.94
N PHE A 148 -13.69 -7.23 3.27
CA PHE A 148 -12.64 -6.74 4.17
C PHE A 148 -11.94 -7.95 4.80
N ASN A 149 -10.68 -8.15 4.43
CA ASN A 149 -9.88 -9.29 4.86
C ASN A 149 -8.80 -8.78 5.83
N PHE A 150 -8.86 -9.23 7.08
CA PHE A 150 -7.94 -8.76 8.12
C PHE A 150 -6.77 -9.72 8.27
N ILE A 151 -5.55 -9.19 8.21
CA ILE A 151 -4.32 -10.00 8.23
C ILE A 151 -3.38 -9.44 9.30
N GLU A 152 -2.86 -10.35 10.13
CA GLU A 152 -1.84 -10.10 11.15
C GLU A 152 -0.50 -10.67 10.68
N ALA A 153 0.43 -9.81 10.27
CA ALA A 153 1.68 -10.23 9.62
C ALA A 153 2.51 -11.24 10.45
N HIS A 154 2.45 -11.17 11.77
CA HIS A 154 3.18 -12.10 12.65
C HIS A 154 2.70 -13.55 12.58
N LYS A 155 1.47 -13.80 12.09
CA LYS A 155 0.97 -15.15 11.82
C LYS A 155 1.52 -15.74 10.52
N TYR A 156 2.28 -14.94 9.77
CA TYR A 156 2.84 -15.30 8.46
C TYR A 156 4.36 -15.06 8.43
N GLY A 157 5.03 -15.39 9.54
CA GLY A 157 6.50 -15.43 9.60
C GLY A 157 7.19 -14.07 9.68
N VAL A 158 6.45 -12.96 9.82
CA VAL A 158 7.04 -11.62 9.98
C VAL A 158 7.27 -11.32 11.46
N PRO A 159 8.47 -10.90 11.91
CA PRO A 159 8.76 -10.56 13.31
C PRO A 159 8.19 -9.18 13.70
N SER A 160 6.92 -8.92 13.37
CA SER A 160 6.26 -7.64 13.61
C SER A 160 4.76 -7.81 13.83
N LYS A 161 4.25 -7.24 14.93
CA LYS A 161 2.80 -7.09 15.16
C LYS A 161 2.25 -5.99 14.25
N ARG A 162 1.95 -6.36 13.01
CA ARG A 162 1.36 -5.48 12.00
C ARG A 162 0.00 -6.01 11.58
N PHE A 163 -1.05 -5.27 11.94
CA PHE A 163 -2.42 -5.56 11.55
C PHE A 163 -2.84 -4.67 10.38
N ARG A 164 -3.40 -5.27 9.33
CA ARG A 164 -3.83 -4.59 8.12
C ARG A 164 -5.13 -5.16 7.59
N VAL A 165 -5.90 -4.30 6.93
CA VAL A 165 -7.07 -4.72 6.15
C VAL A 165 -6.68 -4.75 4.68
N PHE A 166 -7.09 -5.80 4.00
CA PHE A 166 -7.00 -5.99 2.55
C PHE A 166 -8.43 -5.97 2.01
N ILE A 167 -8.76 -4.92 1.25
CA ILE A 167 -10.06 -4.76 0.63
C ILE A 167 -9.99 -5.32 -0.78
N SER A 168 -10.82 -6.32 -1.10
CA SER A 168 -10.79 -7.01 -2.40
C SER A 168 -12.17 -7.45 -2.85
N ASN A 169 -12.34 -7.73 -4.14
CA ASN A 169 -13.56 -8.32 -4.69
C ASN A 169 -13.68 -9.83 -4.51
N ILE A 170 -12.76 -10.42 -3.75
CA ILE A 170 -12.80 -11.81 -3.32
C ILE A 170 -12.54 -11.89 -1.82
N LYS A 171 -13.08 -12.93 -1.15
CA LYS A 171 -12.65 -13.29 0.20
C LYS A 171 -11.33 -14.03 0.10
N LEU A 172 -10.32 -13.58 0.83
CA LEU A 172 -9.02 -14.24 0.87
C LEU A 172 -9.12 -15.47 1.78
N ASN A 173 -8.81 -16.64 1.23
CA ASN A 173 -8.65 -17.86 2.01
C ASN A 173 -7.16 -18.02 2.35
N LEU A 174 -6.83 -17.89 3.64
CA LEU A 174 -5.46 -17.96 4.15
C LEU A 174 -5.19 -19.26 4.93
N SER A 175 -6.15 -20.19 4.93
CA SER A 175 -6.02 -21.45 5.67
C SER A 175 -4.83 -22.27 5.19
N GLY A 176 -3.96 -22.65 6.12
CA GLY A 176 -2.76 -23.43 5.84
C GLY A 176 -1.57 -22.59 5.36
N MET A 177 -1.70 -21.26 5.32
CA MET A 177 -0.60 -20.34 5.02
C MET A 177 0.09 -19.80 6.29
N GLU A 178 -0.41 -20.16 7.47
CA GLU A 178 0.14 -19.71 8.74
C GLU A 178 1.56 -20.26 8.96
N GLU A 179 2.47 -19.38 9.39
CA GLU A 179 3.81 -19.73 9.83
C GLU A 179 3.98 -19.46 11.32
N LYS A 180 4.91 -20.18 11.96
CA LYS A 180 5.30 -19.86 13.33
C LYS A 180 5.81 -18.40 13.38
N PRO A 181 5.31 -17.56 14.31
CA PRO A 181 5.83 -16.21 14.49
C PRO A 181 7.34 -16.25 14.72
N LYS A 182 8.08 -15.47 13.94
CA LYS A 182 9.55 -15.35 14.06
C LYS A 182 9.90 -14.23 15.02
N ILE A 183 10.97 -14.40 15.79
CA ILE A 183 11.57 -13.29 16.53
C ILE A 183 12.58 -12.54 15.64
N VAL A 184 12.95 -11.33 16.08
CA VAL A 184 13.88 -10.48 15.30
C VAL A 184 15.22 -11.17 15.10
N GLU A 185 15.74 -11.85 16.12
CA GLU A 185 17.00 -12.59 16.04
C GLU A 185 16.98 -13.66 14.93
N GLU A 186 15.94 -14.49 14.89
CA GLU A 186 15.76 -15.52 13.86
C GLU A 186 15.71 -14.90 12.46
N ALA A 187 14.99 -13.78 12.29
CA ALA A 187 14.89 -13.09 11.00
C ALA A 187 16.22 -12.48 10.52
N LEU A 188 17.12 -12.15 11.45
CA LEU A 188 18.45 -11.58 11.14
C LEU A 188 19.56 -12.63 11.06
N SER A 189 19.35 -13.84 11.58
CA SER A 189 20.36 -14.89 11.77
C SER A 189 21.13 -15.30 10.50
N GLY A 190 20.56 -15.08 9.31
CA GLY A 190 21.18 -15.39 8.01
C GLY A 190 21.78 -14.20 7.26
N LEU A 191 21.72 -12.99 7.82
CA LEU A 191 22.30 -11.82 7.16
C LEU A 191 23.83 -11.86 7.25
N LYS A 192 24.49 -11.50 6.16
CA LYS A 192 25.95 -11.37 6.11
C LYS A 192 26.40 -10.42 7.23
N ASN A 193 27.39 -10.83 8.01
CA ASN A 193 28.00 -9.91 8.97
C ASN A 193 28.71 -8.80 8.17
N PHE A 194 28.16 -7.59 8.24
CA PHE A 194 28.71 -6.42 7.55
C PHE A 194 29.82 -5.73 8.36
N GLY A 195 30.25 -6.31 9.50
CA GLY A 195 31.18 -5.69 10.44
C GLY A 195 30.52 -4.52 11.19
N GLU A 196 31.35 -3.63 11.73
CA GLU A 196 30.86 -2.32 12.17
C GLU A 196 30.45 -1.51 10.95
N LEU A 197 29.17 -1.57 10.60
CA LEU A 197 28.58 -0.57 9.74
C LEU A 197 28.72 0.78 10.45
N PRO A 198 29.31 1.81 9.83
CA PRO A 198 29.34 3.13 10.43
C PRO A 198 27.88 3.49 10.72
N ASN A 199 27.56 3.64 12.00
CA ASN A 199 26.25 4.11 12.38
C ASN A 199 26.06 5.43 11.63
N HIS A 200 24.92 5.60 10.95
CA HIS A 200 24.58 6.84 10.28
C HIS A 200 25.00 8.00 11.19
N VAL A 201 25.90 8.89 10.73
CA VAL A 201 26.26 10.08 11.51
C VAL A 201 24.93 10.77 11.81
N PRO A 202 24.47 10.81 13.06
CA PRO A 202 23.14 11.32 13.35
C PRO A 202 23.09 12.73 12.79
N ILE A 203 22.20 12.98 11.82
CA ILE A 203 22.01 14.33 11.30
C ILE A 203 21.71 15.17 12.54
N LYS A 204 22.53 16.20 12.80
CA LYS A 204 22.34 17.08 13.97
C LYS A 204 20.90 17.53 13.98
N VAL A 205 20.15 17.02 14.94
CA VAL A 205 18.73 17.34 15.09
C VAL A 205 18.67 18.83 15.38
N GLY A 206 18.09 19.62 14.47
CA GLY A 206 18.03 21.07 14.63
C GLY A 206 17.38 21.48 15.97
N LYS A 207 17.81 22.62 16.54
CA LYS A 207 17.37 23.11 17.87
C LYS A 207 15.85 23.08 18.06
N ILE A 208 15.09 23.35 17.00
CA ILE A 208 13.61 23.32 17.00
C ILE A 208 13.08 21.90 17.26
N ARG A 209 13.64 20.90 16.57
CA ARG A 209 13.20 19.51 16.68
C ARG A 209 13.60 18.91 18.02
N LEU A 210 14.77 19.29 18.56
CA LEU A 210 15.18 18.96 19.94
C LEU A 210 14.22 19.54 20.99
N ARG A 211 13.78 20.80 20.85
CA ARG A 211 12.79 21.40 21.75
C ARG A 211 11.45 20.65 21.73
N LYS A 212 11.00 20.18 20.56
CA LYS A 212 9.79 19.36 20.45
C LYS A 212 9.95 18.00 21.12
N ILE A 213 11.08 17.32 20.92
CA ILE A 213 11.37 16.03 21.55
C ILE A 213 11.38 16.13 23.08
N ARG A 214 11.98 17.21 23.64
CA ARG A 214 11.99 17.44 25.09
C ARG A 214 10.59 17.61 25.71
N ARG A 215 9.58 17.99 24.93
CA ARG A 215 8.19 18.16 25.38
C ARG A 215 7.36 16.86 25.30
N LEU A 216 7.96 15.76 24.84
CA LEU A 216 7.31 14.44 24.76
C LEU A 216 7.63 13.54 25.96
N LYS A 217 8.45 14.02 26.91
CA LYS A 217 8.57 13.45 28.27
C LYS A 217 7.57 14.14 29.17
#